data_AF-A0A1G6S323-F1
#
_entry.id   AF-A0A1G6S323-F1
#
_cell.length_a   1.000
_cell.length_b   1.000
_cell.length_c   1.000
_cell.angle_alpha   90.00
_cell.angle_beta   90.00
_cell.angle_gamma   90.00
#
_symmetry.space_group_name_H-M   'P 1'
#
loop_
_entity.id
_entity.type
_entity.pdbx_description
1 polymer ?
#
loop_
_entity_poly.entity_id
_entity_poly.type
_entity_poly.pdbx_seq_one_letter_code
_entity_poly.pdbx_strand_id
1 'polypeptide(L)'
;MALTYKHPGVYVEEISTIPPSIAQVDTAIPGFIGYTAKREKNGVAFAINTPIRITSLLEFEASFGGAFPEVLEVTINEPEKDKLTPKIDVAATTTASGASGYVLYYHVKMFYENGGGPCWIVSVGTFEDTPALTKATLKAGLLACEREDEITLLLIPESTTLTSSSDIKELNDAMLAQCAKLQDRFAVLDAPQMGQATPYLVADKFRNDLVSADNLKYGAVYYPQVQTGASYNRVTDDNIKIAADNRTGANAGIYKKAGNNKKAITKIIDTAAPVTAVKASADITFGSTAISGHSISIAGFSFTFGTGGVAIGADTTAVAAALKTAIASNTELAALVDSTATLGVLKVQAKTAGSAGNAISLVYDPKGSAPNITLSNPFLTGGFDSSDFALFNQIKAALDAFTVPLYPSGTVAGIMARVDSTRGVWKAPANVSLLTVDKPLIAVSDEEQDYLNVDATSGKSINVIRKFAGKGTLVWGARTLAGNDNEWRYVPVRRLFIMVEESVKKATEFVVFEPNDAKTWMRVKTMCQNFLNQLWRQGALAGAKAEDAFFVNVGLGITMTALDILEGRLIIEIGMAAVRPAEFIVLKFSHLLAKS
;
A
#
# COMPACT_ATOMS: atom_id res chain seq x y z
N MET A 1 11.03 45.98 40.72
CA MET A 1 11.15 47.21 41.56
C MET A 1 11.89 46.83 42.83
N ALA A 2 12.94 47.54 43.21
CA ALA A 2 13.53 47.36 44.54
C ALA A 2 12.52 47.83 45.59
N LEU A 3 12.05 46.94 46.47
CA LEU A 3 11.15 47.29 47.54
C LEU A 3 11.89 48.17 48.54
N THR A 4 11.35 49.36 48.81
CA THR A 4 11.87 50.26 49.83
C THR A 4 11.24 49.89 51.16
N TYR A 5 12.00 49.24 52.06
CA TYR A 5 11.51 48.94 53.41
C TYR A 5 11.41 50.24 54.22
N LYS A 6 10.22 50.55 54.74
CA LYS A 6 9.91 51.82 55.44
C LYS A 6 9.72 51.70 56.95
N HIS A 7 9.82 50.49 57.51
CA HIS A 7 9.71 50.29 58.96
C HIS A 7 10.73 49.25 59.45
N PRO A 8 11.16 49.31 60.72
CA PRO A 8 11.95 48.25 61.31
C PRO A 8 11.15 46.94 61.37
N GLY A 9 11.76 45.81 60.98
CA GLY A 9 11.13 44.49 60.98
C GLY A 9 12.04 43.40 60.39
N VAL A 10 11.66 42.14 60.56
CA VAL A 10 12.27 41.00 59.86
C VAL A 10 11.41 40.69 58.64
N TYR A 11 12.02 40.72 57.46
CA TYR A 11 11.36 40.42 56.19
C TYR A 11 11.90 39.11 55.64
N VAL A 12 11.00 38.26 55.16
CA VAL A 12 11.33 37.05 54.42
C VAL A 12 10.96 37.30 52.97
N GLU A 13 11.95 37.21 52.08
CA GLU A 13 11.74 37.29 50.64
C GLU A 13 12.07 35.96 50.00
N GLU A 14 11.20 35.53 49.09
CA GLU A 14 11.41 34.33 48.29
C GLU A 14 12.01 34.75 46.94
N ILE A 15 13.35 34.82 46.89
CA ILE A 15 14.07 35.09 45.65
C ILE A 15 14.22 33.75 44.92
N SER A 16 13.36 33.49 43.93
CA SER A 16 13.55 32.35 43.04
C SER A 16 14.78 32.56 42.16
N THR A 17 15.85 31.84 42.47
CA THR A 17 17.11 31.85 41.70
C THR A 17 17.21 30.70 40.70
N ILE A 18 16.19 29.83 40.64
CA ILE A 18 16.20 28.66 39.76
C ILE A 18 15.98 29.14 38.32
N PRO A 19 16.96 28.92 37.42
CA PRO A 19 16.76 29.25 36.02
C PRO A 19 15.66 28.35 35.42
N PRO A 20 14.84 28.85 34.48
CA PRO A 20 13.88 28.03 33.75
C PRO A 20 14.57 26.80 33.13
N SER A 21 13.94 25.63 33.17
CA SER A 21 14.49 24.44 32.51
C SER A 21 14.14 24.43 31.03
N ILE A 22 15.07 24.02 30.18
CA ILE A 22 14.79 23.73 28.77
C ILE A 22 14.11 22.35 28.70
N ALA A 23 12.91 22.28 28.14
CA ALA A 23 12.24 21.03 27.82
C ALA A 23 12.65 20.56 26.42
N GLN A 24 12.78 19.24 26.24
CA GLN A 24 12.97 18.66 24.91
C GLN A 24 11.67 18.82 24.11
N VAL A 25 11.78 19.30 22.87
CA VAL A 25 10.66 19.28 21.92
C VAL A 25 10.44 17.88 21.37
N ASP A 26 9.22 17.62 20.90
CA ASP A 26 8.91 16.38 20.19
C ASP A 26 9.77 16.24 18.92
N THR A 27 10.17 15.03 18.56
CA THR A 27 11.18 14.79 17.51
C THR A 27 10.68 14.01 16.30
N ALA A 28 9.53 13.36 16.41
CA ALA A 28 9.00 12.45 15.40
C ALA A 28 7.48 12.59 15.20
N ILE A 29 7.01 13.81 14.97
CA ILE A 29 5.61 14.09 14.63
C ILE A 29 5.54 14.36 13.12
N PRO A 30 5.07 13.39 12.32
CA PRO A 30 5.02 13.53 10.87
C PRO A 30 3.85 14.37 10.40
N GLY A 31 4.09 15.18 9.38
CA GLY A 31 3.10 15.76 8.49
C GLY A 31 2.97 14.90 7.24
N PHE A 32 1.90 14.11 7.15
CA PHE A 32 1.55 13.33 5.97
C PHE A 32 0.72 14.17 5.00
N ILE A 33 1.16 14.22 3.75
CA ILE A 33 0.50 14.98 2.68
C ILE A 33 0.01 14.00 1.61
N GLY A 34 -1.27 14.10 1.25
CA GLY A 34 -1.85 13.27 0.19
C GLY A 34 -3.37 13.36 0.08
N TYR A 35 -3.97 12.52 -0.75
CA TYR A 35 -5.42 12.50 -0.97
C TYR A 35 -6.15 11.61 0.05
N THR A 36 -7.38 12.01 0.39
CA THR A 36 -8.21 11.30 1.37
C THR A 36 -9.61 11.00 0.82
N ALA A 37 -10.38 10.11 1.44
CA ALA A 37 -11.74 9.83 0.98
C ALA A 37 -12.69 11.01 1.23
N LYS A 38 -12.52 11.68 2.36
CA LYS A 38 -13.33 12.82 2.80
C LYS A 38 -12.51 13.82 3.61
N ARG A 39 -13.15 14.91 4.04
CA ARG A 39 -12.59 15.98 4.90
C ARG A 39 -13.67 16.53 5.84
N GLU A 40 -13.91 15.83 6.94
CA GLU A 40 -14.96 16.20 7.90
C GLU A 40 -14.49 15.93 9.33
N LYS A 41 -14.50 16.91 10.23
CA LYS A 41 -14.21 16.69 11.65
C LYS A 41 -15.45 16.96 12.47
N ASN A 42 -15.90 15.98 13.25
CA ASN A 42 -17.12 16.06 14.06
C ASN A 42 -18.38 16.47 13.24
N GLY A 43 -18.48 15.98 12.01
CA GLY A 43 -19.60 16.30 11.09
C GLY A 43 -19.49 17.66 10.40
N VAL A 44 -18.40 18.40 10.59
CA VAL A 44 -18.15 19.70 9.94
C VAL A 44 -17.06 19.54 8.89
N ALA A 45 -17.39 19.86 7.63
CA ALA A 45 -16.42 19.85 6.55
C ALA A 45 -15.34 20.93 6.73
N PHE A 46 -14.11 20.63 6.33
CA PHE A 46 -13.00 21.60 6.35
C PHE A 46 -12.34 21.73 4.98
N ALA A 47 -11.64 22.85 4.78
CA ALA A 47 -11.04 23.19 3.50
C ALA A 47 -9.86 22.28 3.14
N ILE A 48 -9.59 22.16 1.85
CA ILE A 48 -8.37 21.53 1.33
C ILE A 48 -7.11 22.17 1.93
N ASN A 49 -6.05 21.40 2.11
CA ASN A 49 -4.77 21.87 2.67
C ASN A 49 -4.89 22.46 4.09
N THR A 50 -5.90 22.02 4.85
CA THR A 50 -6.00 22.33 6.29
C THR A 50 -5.30 21.20 7.06
N PRO A 51 -4.20 21.49 7.78
CA PRO A 51 -3.58 20.49 8.65
C PRO A 51 -4.52 20.10 9.79
N ILE A 52 -4.72 18.79 9.99
CA ILE A 52 -5.46 18.27 11.14
C ILE A 52 -4.57 17.29 11.89
N ARG A 53 -4.39 17.57 13.17
CA ARG A 53 -3.73 16.68 14.11
C ARG A 53 -4.64 15.49 14.42
N ILE A 54 -4.06 14.29 14.39
CA ILE A 54 -4.68 13.04 14.78
C ILE A 54 -3.76 12.24 15.71
N THR A 55 -4.36 11.37 16.51
CA THR A 55 -3.65 10.55 17.50
C THR A 55 -3.80 9.06 17.28
N SER A 56 -4.69 8.63 16.38
CA SER A 56 -4.93 7.23 16.06
C SER A 56 -5.47 7.06 14.64
N LEU A 57 -5.37 5.84 14.12
CA LEU A 57 -5.98 5.49 12.83
C LEU A 57 -7.51 5.61 12.86
N LEU A 58 -8.16 5.38 14.01
CA LEU A 58 -9.61 5.56 14.14
C LEU A 58 -10.01 7.03 13.95
N GLU A 59 -9.22 7.96 14.48
CA GLU A 59 -9.42 9.39 14.27
C GLU A 59 -9.16 9.80 12.81
N PHE A 60 -8.20 9.14 12.15
CA PHE A 60 -8.00 9.28 10.71
C PHE A 60 -9.26 8.86 9.94
N GLU A 61 -9.78 7.65 10.18
CA GLU A 61 -10.96 7.14 9.47
C GLU A 61 -12.20 8.00 9.72
N ALA A 62 -12.38 8.49 10.96
CA ALA A 62 -13.45 9.41 11.30
C ALA A 62 -13.36 10.71 10.50
N SER A 63 -12.14 11.26 10.35
CA SER A 63 -11.92 12.59 9.76
C SER A 63 -11.76 12.60 8.23
N PHE A 64 -11.10 11.55 7.72
CA PHE A 64 -10.58 11.45 6.36
C PHE A 64 -11.10 10.24 5.58
N GLY A 65 -11.76 9.29 6.26
CA GLY A 65 -12.29 8.07 5.68
C GLY A 65 -11.23 6.97 5.45
N GLY A 66 -11.64 5.89 4.79
CA GLY A 66 -10.78 4.73 4.51
C GLY A 66 -9.95 4.86 3.23
N ALA A 67 -9.28 3.77 2.84
CA ALA A 67 -8.56 3.71 1.58
C ALA A 67 -9.49 3.79 0.36
N PHE A 68 -8.95 4.18 -0.79
CA PHE A 68 -9.66 4.16 -2.06
C PHE A 68 -10.17 2.73 -2.36
N PRO A 69 -11.45 2.55 -2.72
CA PRO A 69 -11.97 1.24 -3.09
C PRO A 69 -11.50 0.87 -4.50
N GLU A 70 -10.40 0.13 -4.59
CA GLU A 70 -9.85 -0.31 -5.86
C GLU A 70 -10.82 -1.26 -6.58
N VAL A 71 -10.89 -1.13 -7.90
CA VAL A 71 -11.51 -2.13 -8.75
C VAL A 71 -10.46 -3.19 -9.03
N LEU A 72 -10.77 -4.45 -8.69
CA LEU A 72 -9.89 -5.57 -8.94
C LEU A 72 -10.41 -6.40 -10.12
N GLU A 73 -9.49 -6.92 -10.91
CA GLU A 73 -9.79 -7.93 -11.92
C GLU A 73 -9.02 -9.21 -11.66
N VAL A 74 -9.64 -10.31 -12.07
CA VAL A 74 -9.12 -11.65 -11.87
C VAL A 74 -8.91 -12.33 -13.22
N THR A 75 -7.74 -12.93 -13.40
CA THR A 75 -7.44 -13.80 -14.53
C THR A 75 -7.32 -15.24 -14.04
N ILE A 76 -8.13 -16.12 -14.62
CA ILE A 76 -8.11 -17.55 -14.36
C ILE A 76 -7.19 -18.19 -15.40
N ASN A 77 -6.11 -18.81 -14.96
CA ASN A 77 -5.12 -19.48 -15.79
C ASN A 77 -5.14 -20.99 -15.55
N GLU A 78 -4.46 -21.72 -16.44
CA GLU A 78 -4.21 -23.14 -16.23
C GLU A 78 -3.51 -23.40 -14.89
N PRO A 79 -3.76 -24.56 -14.27
CA PRO A 79 -2.98 -24.98 -13.11
C PRO A 79 -1.49 -24.92 -13.37
N GLU A 80 -0.72 -24.46 -12.37
CA GLU A 80 0.74 -24.58 -12.45
C GLU A 80 1.14 -26.06 -12.50
N LYS A 81 2.33 -26.33 -13.04
CA LYS A 81 2.90 -27.68 -13.07
C LYS A 81 2.77 -28.34 -11.69
N ASP A 82 2.26 -29.57 -11.66
CA ASP A 82 2.04 -30.39 -10.46
C ASP A 82 0.92 -29.91 -9.51
N LYS A 83 0.12 -28.90 -9.90
CA LYS A 83 -1.10 -28.50 -9.18
C LYS A 83 -2.35 -28.91 -9.95
N LEU A 84 -3.40 -29.26 -9.22
CA LEU A 84 -4.72 -29.60 -9.79
C LEU A 84 -5.67 -28.40 -9.84
N THR A 85 -5.35 -27.33 -9.12
CA THR A 85 -6.20 -26.13 -9.02
C THR A 85 -5.72 -25.05 -10.00
N PRO A 86 -6.65 -24.31 -10.64
CA PRO A 86 -6.29 -23.22 -11.54
C PRO A 86 -5.46 -22.16 -10.83
N LYS A 87 -4.55 -21.52 -11.57
CA LYS A 87 -3.82 -20.36 -11.09
C LYS A 87 -4.72 -19.14 -11.21
N ILE A 88 -4.88 -18.41 -10.10
CA ILE A 88 -5.66 -17.18 -10.07
C ILE A 88 -4.71 -16.00 -9.93
N ASP A 89 -4.63 -15.17 -10.96
CA ASP A 89 -3.86 -13.93 -10.94
C ASP A 89 -4.82 -12.76 -10.70
N VAL A 90 -4.48 -11.90 -9.73
CA VAL A 90 -5.25 -10.71 -9.36
C VAL A 90 -4.49 -9.48 -9.80
N ALA A 91 -5.20 -8.52 -10.39
CA ALA A 91 -4.65 -7.21 -10.74
C ALA A 91 -5.58 -6.09 -10.28
N ALA A 92 -5.01 -5.00 -9.77
CA ALA A 92 -5.76 -3.76 -9.58
C ALA A 92 -5.93 -3.05 -10.93
N THR A 93 -7.10 -2.48 -11.16
CA THR A 93 -7.42 -1.75 -12.38
C THR A 93 -8.05 -0.39 -12.10
N THR A 94 -7.73 0.56 -12.98
CA THR A 94 -8.33 1.89 -13.08
C THR A 94 -8.57 2.17 -14.57
N THR A 95 -9.29 3.24 -14.89
CA THR A 95 -9.50 3.74 -16.25
C THR A 95 -8.20 3.99 -17.03
N ALA A 96 -7.03 4.06 -16.38
CA ALA A 96 -5.72 4.33 -16.97
C ALA A 96 -4.67 3.20 -16.82
N SER A 97 -5.05 1.99 -16.38
CA SER A 97 -4.18 0.81 -16.11
C SER A 97 -3.44 0.85 -14.77
N GLY A 98 -3.73 -0.11 -13.88
CA GLY A 98 -3.08 -0.27 -12.55
C GLY A 98 -3.89 0.29 -11.37
N ALA A 99 -3.29 0.26 -10.18
CA ALA A 99 -3.88 0.80 -8.94
C ALA A 99 -4.01 2.33 -8.97
N SER A 100 -4.90 2.91 -8.15
CA SER A 100 -5.22 4.34 -8.14
C SER A 100 -4.06 5.29 -7.84
N GLY A 101 -3.05 4.81 -7.10
CA GLY A 101 -1.97 5.64 -6.57
C GLY A 101 -2.32 6.36 -5.27
N TYR A 102 -3.56 6.25 -4.77
CA TYR A 102 -3.96 6.82 -3.49
C TYR A 102 -3.48 5.95 -2.31
N VAL A 103 -2.23 6.18 -1.89
CA VAL A 103 -1.54 5.35 -0.89
C VAL A 103 -1.45 5.96 0.51
N LEU A 104 -1.91 7.21 0.70
CA LEU A 104 -1.80 7.94 1.97
C LEU A 104 -2.34 7.14 3.17
N TYR A 105 -3.56 6.60 3.06
CA TYR A 105 -4.20 5.84 4.14
C TYR A 105 -3.32 4.68 4.62
N TYR A 106 -2.72 3.93 3.68
CA TYR A 106 -1.90 2.78 4.03
C TYR A 106 -0.58 3.19 4.69
N HIS A 107 0.03 4.32 4.28
CA HIS A 107 1.22 4.86 4.95
C HIS A 107 0.94 5.30 6.38
N VAL A 108 -0.23 5.92 6.64
CA VAL A 108 -0.66 6.29 8.00
C VAL A 108 -0.94 5.05 8.84
N LYS A 109 -1.57 4.02 8.26
CA LYS A 109 -1.75 2.71 8.93
C LYS A 109 -0.40 2.08 9.30
N MET A 110 0.55 2.01 8.36
CA MET A 110 1.90 1.48 8.62
C MET A 110 2.65 2.27 9.70
N PHE A 111 2.47 3.59 9.74
CA PHE A 111 3.04 4.46 10.76
C PHE A 111 2.57 4.05 12.16
N TYR A 112 1.25 3.94 12.38
CA TYR A 112 0.70 3.51 13.66
C TYR A 112 1.07 2.06 14.01
N GLU A 113 1.04 1.15 13.04
CA GLU A 113 1.44 -0.26 13.23
C GLU A 113 2.91 -0.42 13.65
N ASN A 114 3.77 0.57 13.32
CA ASN A 114 5.20 0.56 13.66
C ASN A 114 5.54 1.39 14.92
N GLY A 115 4.55 1.79 15.71
CA GLY A 115 4.74 2.55 16.95
C GLY A 115 4.70 4.07 16.76
N GLY A 116 4.01 4.53 15.72
CA GLY A 116 3.73 5.94 15.50
C GLY A 116 2.90 6.57 16.62
N GLY A 117 3.21 7.83 16.94
CA GLY A 117 2.49 8.66 17.89
C GLY A 117 1.51 9.61 17.20
N PRO A 118 1.32 10.83 17.73
CA PRO A 118 0.55 11.87 17.04
C PRO A 118 1.14 12.20 15.67
N CYS A 119 0.28 12.52 14.71
CA CYS A 119 0.70 13.01 13.40
C CYS A 119 -0.29 14.06 12.87
N TRP A 120 0.17 14.80 11.87
CA TRP A 120 -0.62 15.77 11.13
C TRP A 120 -0.94 15.21 9.75
N ILE A 121 -2.18 15.36 9.34
CA ILE A 121 -2.63 14.99 8.00
C ILE A 121 -3.02 16.25 7.25
N VAL A 122 -2.47 16.41 6.06
CA VAL A 122 -2.83 17.47 5.12
C VAL A 122 -3.47 16.83 3.90
N SER A 123 -4.81 16.86 3.87
CA SER A 123 -5.58 16.39 2.72
C SER A 123 -5.50 17.40 1.57
N VAL A 124 -4.90 16.99 0.45
CA VAL A 124 -4.74 17.82 -0.75
C VAL A 124 -5.87 17.64 -1.77
N GLY A 125 -6.89 16.86 -1.43
CA GLY A 125 -7.97 16.51 -2.35
C GLY A 125 -8.73 15.29 -1.87
N THR A 126 -9.92 15.10 -2.44
CA THR A 126 -10.71 13.87 -2.29
C THR A 126 -10.43 12.90 -3.42
N PHE A 127 -10.85 11.65 -3.26
CA PHE A 127 -10.76 10.66 -4.33
C PHE A 127 -11.66 11.02 -5.52
N GLU A 128 -11.17 10.77 -6.72
CA GLU A 128 -11.88 10.96 -7.98
C GLU A 128 -12.08 9.60 -8.67
N ASP A 129 -13.14 9.46 -9.48
CA ASP A 129 -13.44 8.22 -10.22
C ASP A 129 -12.29 7.81 -11.16
N THR A 130 -11.59 8.81 -11.71
CA THR A 130 -10.33 8.62 -12.43
C THR A 130 -9.22 9.35 -11.67
N PRO A 131 -8.34 8.61 -10.96
CA PRO A 131 -7.30 9.20 -10.14
C PRO A 131 -6.40 10.16 -10.93
N ALA A 132 -6.29 11.39 -10.43
CA ALA A 132 -5.46 12.45 -11.03
C ALA A 132 -4.55 13.07 -9.97
N LEU A 133 -3.42 12.40 -9.72
CA LEU A 133 -2.40 12.90 -8.80
C LEU A 133 -1.53 13.92 -9.52
N THR A 134 -1.37 15.11 -8.93
CA THR A 134 -0.53 16.15 -9.52
C THR A 134 0.50 16.67 -8.52
N LYS A 135 1.67 17.05 -9.02
CA LYS A 135 2.67 17.77 -8.21
C LYS A 135 2.08 19.01 -7.55
N ALA A 136 1.27 19.78 -8.29
CA ALA A 136 0.80 21.09 -7.84
C ALA A 136 -0.05 20.97 -6.56
N THR A 137 -0.94 19.99 -6.49
CA THR A 137 -1.77 19.72 -5.32
C THR A 137 -0.92 19.25 -4.13
N LEU A 138 -0.01 18.29 -4.35
CA LEU A 138 0.89 17.79 -3.30
C LEU A 138 1.80 18.91 -2.75
N LYS A 139 2.34 19.77 -3.61
CA LYS A 139 3.15 20.93 -3.20
C LYS A 139 2.35 21.96 -2.42
N ALA A 140 1.07 22.17 -2.75
CA ALA A 140 0.21 23.06 -1.96
C ALA A 140 -0.04 22.52 -0.55
N GLY A 141 -0.16 21.19 -0.39
CA GLY A 141 -0.21 20.55 0.92
C GLY A 141 1.08 20.73 1.72
N LEU A 142 2.24 20.58 1.08
CA LEU A 142 3.54 20.84 1.71
C LEU A 142 3.66 22.28 2.26
N LEU A 143 3.21 23.28 1.47
CA LEU A 143 3.18 24.68 1.93
C LEU A 143 2.24 24.89 3.13
N ALA A 144 1.20 24.08 3.28
CA ALA A 144 0.34 24.16 4.46
C ALA A 144 1.02 23.62 5.71
N CYS A 145 1.86 22.60 5.61
CA CYS A 145 2.68 22.10 6.72
C CYS A 145 3.63 23.17 7.28
N GLU A 146 3.99 24.19 6.48
CA GLU A 146 4.88 25.28 6.92
C GLU A 146 4.29 26.11 8.06
N ARG A 147 2.96 26.15 8.19
CA ARG A 147 2.27 26.93 9.23
C ARG A 147 2.20 26.21 10.58
N GLU A 148 2.46 24.90 10.59
CA GLU A 148 2.42 24.08 11.80
C GLU A 148 3.84 23.86 12.32
N ASP A 149 4.07 24.30 13.54
CA ASP A 149 5.35 24.24 14.25
C ASP A 149 5.61 22.88 14.90
N GLU A 150 4.56 22.09 15.16
CA GLU A 150 4.68 20.76 15.77
C GLU A 150 5.18 19.70 14.76
N ILE A 151 5.15 19.98 13.45
CA ILE A 151 5.56 19.02 12.41
C ILE A 151 7.08 18.95 12.35
N THR A 152 7.65 17.79 12.71
CA THR A 152 9.10 17.55 12.70
C THR A 152 9.56 16.57 11.63
N LEU A 153 8.64 15.80 11.03
CA LEU A 153 8.93 14.94 9.88
C LEU A 153 8.02 15.30 8.70
N LEU A 154 8.55 15.35 7.48
CA LEU A 154 7.76 15.59 6.27
C LEU A 154 7.70 14.31 5.43
N LEU A 155 6.49 13.96 4.97
CA LEU A 155 6.23 12.79 4.13
C LEU A 155 5.19 13.10 3.05
N ILE A 156 5.51 12.74 1.81
CA ILE A 156 4.57 12.75 0.68
C ILE A 156 4.53 11.34 0.05
N PRO A 157 3.77 10.38 0.62
CA PRO A 157 3.73 9.00 0.14
C PRO A 157 3.45 8.84 -1.35
N GLU A 158 2.49 9.62 -1.84
CA GLU A 158 1.97 9.59 -3.21
C GLU A 158 2.93 10.21 -4.23
N SER A 159 4.04 10.82 -3.80
CA SER A 159 5.11 11.23 -4.72
C SER A 159 5.64 10.03 -5.51
N THR A 160 5.68 8.85 -4.89
CA THR A 160 6.20 7.61 -5.50
C THR A 160 5.32 7.04 -6.61
N THR A 161 4.06 7.50 -6.69
CA THR A 161 3.09 7.07 -7.71
C THR A 161 3.05 8.02 -8.92
N LEU A 162 3.77 9.14 -8.86
CA LEU A 162 3.95 10.03 -10.01
C LEU A 162 4.84 9.36 -11.06
N THR A 163 4.51 9.57 -12.34
CA THR A 163 5.28 9.00 -13.46
C THR A 163 6.43 9.90 -13.92
N SER A 164 6.32 11.21 -13.67
CA SER A 164 7.30 12.22 -14.08
C SER A 164 8.44 12.36 -13.08
N SER A 165 9.67 12.05 -13.49
CA SER A 165 10.87 12.21 -12.66
C SER A 165 11.09 13.67 -12.23
N SER A 166 10.80 14.65 -13.09
CA SER A 166 10.95 16.07 -12.74
C SER A 166 9.97 16.51 -11.65
N ASP A 167 8.75 15.98 -11.67
CA ASP A 167 7.74 16.31 -10.66
C ASP A 167 8.10 15.74 -9.29
N ILE A 168 8.60 14.50 -9.25
CA ILE A 168 9.13 13.88 -8.03
C ILE A 168 10.30 14.68 -7.50
N LYS A 169 11.23 15.07 -8.37
CA LYS A 169 12.40 15.88 -8.00
C LYS A 169 11.99 17.20 -7.36
N GLU A 170 11.05 17.92 -7.96
CA GLU A 170 10.57 19.19 -7.43
C GLU A 170 9.92 19.04 -6.05
N LEU A 171 9.18 17.96 -5.78
CA LEU A 171 8.60 17.69 -4.47
C LEU A 171 9.67 17.35 -3.43
N ASN A 172 10.60 16.47 -3.77
CA ASN A 172 11.72 16.10 -2.89
C ASN A 172 12.58 17.32 -2.52
N ASP A 173 12.95 18.13 -3.52
CA ASP A 173 13.72 19.35 -3.31
C ASP A 173 12.93 20.38 -2.49
N ALA A 174 11.61 20.50 -2.71
CA ALA A 174 10.78 21.40 -1.91
C ALA A 174 10.70 20.96 -0.44
N MET A 175 10.58 19.65 -0.16
CA MET A 175 10.63 19.13 1.21
C MET A 175 11.96 19.46 1.88
N LEU A 176 13.09 19.21 1.18
CA LEU A 176 14.43 19.51 1.70
C LEU A 176 14.64 21.01 1.91
N ALA A 177 14.19 21.85 0.98
CA ALA A 177 14.28 23.30 1.07
C ALA A 177 13.47 23.85 2.26
N GLN A 178 12.27 23.32 2.50
CA GLN A 178 11.48 23.70 3.67
C GLN A 178 12.15 23.28 4.98
N CYS A 179 12.70 22.06 5.04
CA CYS A 179 13.47 21.61 6.20
C CYS A 179 14.69 22.50 6.46
N ALA A 180 15.38 22.93 5.40
CA ALA A 180 16.52 23.84 5.52
C ALA A 180 16.14 25.26 5.93
N LYS A 181 14.97 25.74 5.49
CA LYS A 181 14.43 27.07 5.83
C LYS A 181 14.04 27.16 7.30
N LEU A 182 13.30 26.16 7.80
CA LEU A 182 12.72 26.21 9.15
C LEU A 182 13.64 25.59 10.20
N GLN A 183 14.51 24.64 9.80
CA GLN A 183 15.49 23.95 10.65
C GLN A 183 14.92 23.18 11.86
N ASP A 184 13.60 23.01 11.91
CA ASP A 184 12.83 22.32 12.95
C ASP A 184 12.32 20.94 12.49
N ARG A 185 12.54 20.58 11.22
CA ARG A 185 11.97 19.37 10.59
C ARG A 185 12.92 18.65 9.65
N PHE A 186 12.58 17.40 9.34
CA PHE A 186 13.39 16.47 8.55
C PHE A 186 12.55 15.71 7.52
N ALA A 187 13.05 15.57 6.29
CA ALA A 187 12.34 14.90 5.21
C ALA A 187 12.60 13.38 5.20
N VAL A 188 11.53 12.58 5.16
CA VAL A 188 11.62 11.13 4.96
C VAL A 188 11.11 10.81 3.55
N LEU A 189 12.03 10.42 2.68
CA LEU A 189 11.79 10.19 1.26
C LEU A 189 11.83 8.70 0.91
N ASP A 190 11.26 8.37 -0.23
CA ASP A 190 11.33 7.03 -0.83
C ASP A 190 12.05 7.10 -2.18
N ALA A 191 12.81 6.07 -2.53
CA ALA A 191 13.41 5.94 -3.86
C ALA A 191 12.52 5.06 -4.75
N PRO A 192 11.71 5.65 -5.65
CA PRO A 192 10.80 4.88 -6.47
C PRO A 192 11.53 4.04 -7.52
N GLN A 193 11.06 2.82 -7.76
CA GLN A 193 11.63 1.91 -8.74
C GLN A 193 11.59 2.46 -10.16
N MET A 194 10.49 3.13 -10.53
CA MET A 194 10.26 3.74 -11.85
C MET A 194 10.64 2.82 -13.04
N GLY A 195 10.25 1.54 -12.97
CA GLY A 195 10.49 0.55 -14.03
C GLY A 195 11.95 0.08 -14.18
N GLN A 196 12.86 0.49 -13.29
CA GLN A 196 14.25 0.03 -13.32
C GLN A 196 14.35 -1.44 -12.91
N ALA A 197 15.25 -2.18 -13.56
CA ALA A 197 15.39 -3.62 -13.37
C ALA A 197 16.23 -4.00 -12.14
N THR A 198 17.19 -3.16 -11.75
CA THR A 198 18.18 -3.47 -10.70
C THR A 198 18.28 -2.36 -9.66
N PRO A 199 18.67 -2.66 -8.41
CA PRO A 199 18.93 -1.66 -7.38
C PRO A 199 19.95 -0.59 -7.81
N TYR A 200 20.99 -0.96 -8.57
CA TYR A 200 21.98 -0.01 -9.10
C TYR A 200 21.33 1.08 -9.97
N LEU A 201 20.48 0.67 -10.92
CA LEU A 201 19.80 1.60 -11.81
C LEU A 201 18.76 2.46 -11.08
N VAL A 202 18.10 1.93 -10.04
CA VAL A 202 17.24 2.73 -9.17
C VAL A 202 18.05 3.79 -8.43
N ALA A 203 19.23 3.42 -7.91
CA ALA A 203 20.10 4.35 -7.20
C ALA A 203 20.58 5.48 -8.12
N ASP A 204 21.04 5.15 -9.33
CA ASP A 204 21.47 6.15 -10.32
C ASP A 204 20.34 7.09 -10.71
N LYS A 205 19.17 6.51 -11.01
CA LYS A 205 18.00 7.30 -11.36
C LYS A 205 17.59 8.24 -10.24
N PHE A 206 17.56 7.75 -9.00
CA PHE A 206 17.22 8.60 -7.85
C PHE A 206 18.19 9.75 -7.69
N ARG A 207 19.50 9.47 -7.75
CA ARG A 207 20.56 10.45 -7.53
C ARG A 207 20.64 11.51 -8.63
N ASN A 208 20.39 11.13 -9.87
CA ASN A 208 20.52 12.01 -11.03
C ASN A 208 19.23 12.76 -11.32
N ASP A 209 18.08 12.09 -11.19
CA ASP A 209 16.82 12.60 -11.72
C ASP A 209 15.81 12.99 -10.65
N LEU A 210 15.91 12.48 -9.40
CA LEU A 210 14.84 12.59 -8.40
C LEU A 210 15.18 13.43 -7.17
N VAL A 211 16.42 13.91 -7.06
CA VAL A 211 16.82 14.85 -5.99
C VAL A 211 18.00 15.72 -6.44
N SER A 212 18.00 17.00 -6.08
CA SER A 212 19.14 17.92 -6.30
C SER A 212 20.31 17.61 -5.35
N ALA A 213 21.36 18.42 -5.39
CA ALA A 213 22.47 18.37 -4.42
C ALA A 213 22.26 19.33 -3.23
N ASP A 214 21.14 20.05 -3.20
CA ASP A 214 20.88 21.07 -2.19
C ASP A 214 20.25 20.45 -0.93
N ASN A 215 20.64 20.97 0.23
CA ASN A 215 20.01 20.67 1.52
C ASN A 215 19.95 19.18 1.91
N LEU A 216 20.81 18.34 1.33
CA LEU A 216 20.81 16.88 1.50
C LEU A 216 20.85 16.41 2.97
N LYS A 217 21.49 17.19 3.84
CA LYS A 217 21.56 16.86 5.28
C LYS A 217 20.20 16.82 5.96
N TYR A 218 19.18 17.47 5.42
CA TYR A 218 17.84 17.57 6.02
C TYR A 218 16.88 16.46 5.60
N GLY A 219 17.33 15.44 4.88
CA GLY A 219 16.48 14.31 4.55
C GLY A 219 17.21 12.98 4.48
N ALA A 220 16.45 11.90 4.50
CA ALA A 220 16.92 10.54 4.28
C ALA A 220 15.95 9.83 3.33
N VAL A 221 16.50 9.00 2.46
CA VAL A 221 15.73 8.20 1.51
C VAL A 221 15.84 6.72 1.85
N TYR A 222 14.75 5.99 1.60
CA TYR A 222 14.63 4.58 1.89
C TYR A 222 14.19 3.77 0.64
N TYR A 223 14.72 2.56 0.53
CA TYR A 223 14.49 1.62 -0.58
C TYR A 223 14.60 0.18 -0.05
N PRO A 224 13.97 -0.85 -0.64
CA PRO A 224 12.91 -0.82 -1.66
C PRO A 224 11.52 -0.76 -1.03
N GLN A 225 10.49 -0.88 -1.89
CA GLN A 225 9.14 -1.21 -1.46
C GLN A 225 9.10 -2.48 -0.62
N VAL A 226 8.16 -2.52 0.31
CA VAL A 226 7.91 -3.63 1.21
C VAL A 226 6.55 -4.26 0.95
N GLN A 227 6.51 -5.58 1.06
CA GLN A 227 5.26 -6.34 1.06
C GLN A 227 4.64 -6.25 2.45
N THR A 228 3.51 -5.55 2.53
CA THR A 228 2.75 -5.37 3.78
C THR A 228 1.70 -6.46 3.94
N GLY A 229 1.22 -6.68 5.17
CA GLY A 229 0.03 -7.49 5.40
C GLY A 229 -1.29 -6.78 5.09
N ALA A 230 -1.27 -5.56 4.53
CA ALA A 230 -2.49 -4.81 4.22
C ALA A 230 -3.08 -5.29 2.89
N SER A 231 -4.33 -5.73 2.92
CA SER A 231 -5.12 -6.01 1.72
C SER A 231 -5.69 -4.71 1.14
N TYR A 232 -5.87 -4.67 -0.19
CA TYR A 232 -6.55 -3.55 -0.82
C TYR A 232 -7.98 -3.41 -0.30
N ASN A 233 -8.39 -2.17 0.00
CA ASN A 233 -9.81 -1.88 0.09
C ASN A 233 -10.43 -2.12 -1.29
N ARG A 234 -11.38 -3.04 -1.37
CA ARG A 234 -11.98 -3.48 -2.62
C ARG A 234 -13.46 -3.18 -2.63
N VAL A 235 -13.96 -2.85 -3.80
CA VAL A 235 -15.39 -2.82 -4.09
C VAL A 235 -16.05 -4.18 -3.79
N THR A 236 -17.37 -4.23 -3.67
CA THR A 236 -18.12 -5.48 -3.45
C THR A 236 -17.80 -6.52 -4.54
N ASP A 237 -17.98 -7.80 -4.21
CA ASP A 237 -17.68 -8.91 -5.13
C ASP A 237 -18.37 -8.77 -6.51
N ASP A 238 -19.52 -8.10 -6.58
CA ASP A 238 -20.24 -7.80 -7.83
C ASP A 238 -19.48 -6.87 -8.78
N ASN A 239 -18.57 -6.06 -8.25
CA ASN A 239 -17.76 -5.13 -9.02
C ASN A 239 -16.39 -5.70 -9.42
N ILE A 240 -15.98 -6.83 -8.83
CA ILE A 240 -14.75 -7.54 -9.22
C ILE A 240 -15.01 -8.31 -10.52
N LYS A 241 -14.23 -8.02 -11.56
CA LYS A 241 -14.46 -8.56 -12.90
C LYS A 241 -13.48 -9.66 -13.26
N ILE A 242 -13.95 -10.62 -14.05
CA ILE A 242 -13.09 -11.65 -14.65
C ILE A 242 -12.49 -11.05 -15.92
N ALA A 243 -11.20 -10.71 -15.88
CA ALA A 243 -10.47 -10.16 -17.03
C ALA A 243 -10.30 -11.22 -18.13
N ALA A 244 -9.95 -12.43 -17.74
CA ALA A 244 -9.79 -13.55 -18.66
C ALA A 244 -9.96 -14.91 -17.96
N ASP A 245 -10.44 -15.89 -18.73
CA ASP A 245 -10.35 -17.32 -18.40
C ASP A 245 -9.56 -18.01 -19.53
N ASN A 246 -8.30 -18.27 -19.25
CA ASN A 246 -7.32 -18.81 -20.20
C ASN A 246 -7.15 -20.33 -20.08
N ARG A 247 -8.00 -20.99 -19.28
CA ARG A 247 -8.07 -22.44 -19.27
C ARG A 247 -8.49 -22.96 -20.64
N THR A 248 -8.15 -24.19 -20.95
CA THR A 248 -8.35 -24.85 -22.24
C THR A 248 -9.31 -26.04 -22.09
N GLY A 249 -9.61 -26.74 -23.19
CA GLY A 249 -10.51 -27.91 -23.20
C GLY A 249 -11.97 -27.55 -22.90
N ALA A 250 -12.66 -28.39 -22.14
CA ALA A 250 -14.07 -28.22 -21.81
C ALA A 250 -14.36 -26.93 -21.02
N ASN A 251 -13.33 -26.37 -20.36
CA ASN A 251 -13.43 -25.15 -19.56
C ASN A 251 -13.02 -23.87 -20.31
N ALA A 252 -12.74 -23.98 -21.62
CA ALA A 252 -12.17 -22.89 -22.40
C ALA A 252 -13.09 -21.68 -22.46
N GLY A 253 -12.71 -20.62 -21.72
CA GLY A 253 -13.39 -19.33 -21.76
C GLY A 253 -14.81 -19.33 -21.20
N ILE A 254 -15.21 -20.35 -20.41
CA ILE A 254 -16.55 -20.45 -19.82
C ILE A 254 -16.91 -19.13 -19.13
N TYR A 255 -16.00 -18.57 -18.34
CA TYR A 255 -16.26 -17.35 -17.57
C TYR A 255 -15.81 -16.06 -18.27
N LYS A 256 -15.28 -16.13 -19.51
CA LYS A 256 -14.48 -15.05 -20.12
C LYS A 256 -15.26 -13.85 -20.67
N LYS A 257 -16.58 -13.91 -20.92
CA LYS A 257 -17.42 -12.78 -21.41
C LYS A 257 -18.82 -13.21 -21.87
N ALA A 258 -19.74 -12.24 -21.95
CA ALA A 258 -20.83 -12.25 -22.94
C ALA A 258 -20.70 -10.94 -23.76
N GLY A 259 -20.27 -11.02 -25.02
CA GLY A 259 -19.96 -9.83 -25.82
C GLY A 259 -18.73 -9.05 -25.32
N ASN A 260 -18.83 -7.72 -25.22
CA ASN A 260 -17.75 -6.82 -24.79
C ASN A 260 -17.71 -6.54 -23.27
N ASN A 261 -18.65 -7.07 -22.48
CA ASN A 261 -18.75 -6.79 -21.05
C ASN A 261 -18.13 -7.91 -20.21
N LYS A 262 -17.17 -7.56 -19.33
CA LYS A 262 -16.57 -8.49 -18.36
C LYS A 262 -17.61 -8.90 -17.32
N LYS A 263 -17.65 -10.20 -16.98
CA LYS A 263 -18.59 -10.74 -15.98
C LYS A 263 -18.04 -10.52 -14.56
N ALA A 264 -18.93 -10.30 -13.61
CA ALA A 264 -18.57 -10.25 -12.19
C ALA A 264 -18.20 -11.65 -11.68
N ILE A 265 -17.34 -11.75 -10.68
CA ILE A 265 -17.00 -13.04 -10.05
C ILE A 265 -18.22 -13.72 -9.41
N THR A 266 -19.23 -12.95 -8.98
CA THR A 266 -20.50 -13.48 -8.44
C THR A 266 -21.30 -14.26 -9.47
N LYS A 267 -21.06 -14.05 -10.78
CA LYS A 267 -21.68 -14.86 -11.84
C LYS A 267 -21.16 -16.30 -11.90
N ILE A 268 -20.02 -16.60 -11.26
CA ILE A 268 -19.51 -17.98 -11.16
C ILE A 268 -20.43 -18.85 -10.28
N ILE A 269 -21.18 -18.25 -9.35
CA ILE A 269 -22.06 -18.97 -8.41
C ILE A 269 -23.54 -18.68 -8.64
N ASP A 270 -23.88 -17.96 -9.72
CA ASP A 270 -25.27 -17.58 -10.03
C ASP A 270 -26.05 -18.78 -10.58
N THR A 271 -26.88 -19.38 -9.73
CA THR A 271 -27.75 -20.50 -10.08
C THR A 271 -29.02 -20.08 -10.83
N ALA A 272 -29.39 -18.79 -10.78
CA ALA A 272 -30.58 -18.28 -11.45
C ALA A 272 -30.31 -17.90 -12.91
N ALA A 273 -29.08 -17.45 -13.22
CA ALA A 273 -28.64 -17.08 -14.56
C ALA A 273 -27.19 -17.55 -14.83
N PRO A 274 -26.97 -18.86 -15.07
CA PRO A 274 -25.63 -19.41 -15.26
C PRO A 274 -24.95 -18.89 -16.53
N VAL A 275 -23.62 -18.81 -16.46
CA VAL A 275 -22.75 -18.17 -17.44
C VAL A 275 -22.74 -18.88 -18.80
N THR A 276 -22.82 -20.21 -18.82
CA THR A 276 -22.97 -21.05 -20.03
C THR A 276 -23.93 -22.20 -19.75
N ALA A 277 -25.23 -21.95 -19.86
CA ALA A 277 -26.21 -23.02 -19.83
C ALA A 277 -26.11 -23.83 -21.14
N VAL A 278 -25.75 -25.12 -21.07
CA VAL A 278 -25.78 -26.02 -22.24
C VAL A 278 -27.14 -26.71 -22.29
N LYS A 279 -27.75 -26.78 -23.49
CA LYS A 279 -29.01 -27.49 -23.69
C LYS A 279 -28.76 -28.99 -23.75
N ALA A 280 -29.50 -29.75 -22.94
CA ALA A 280 -29.50 -31.20 -23.02
C ALA A 280 -29.99 -31.67 -24.40
N SER A 281 -29.42 -32.75 -24.93
CA SER A 281 -29.87 -33.32 -26.19
C SER A 281 -29.76 -34.85 -26.20
N ALA A 282 -30.49 -35.46 -27.11
CA ALA A 282 -30.38 -36.87 -27.43
C ALA A 282 -30.79 -37.08 -28.89
N ASP A 283 -30.14 -38.04 -29.52
CA ASP A 283 -30.43 -38.48 -30.87
C ASP A 283 -31.36 -39.69 -30.86
N ILE A 284 -32.34 -39.67 -31.76
CA ILE A 284 -33.24 -40.77 -32.10
C ILE A 284 -32.85 -41.24 -33.50
N THR A 285 -32.36 -42.46 -33.62
CA THR A 285 -31.88 -43.03 -34.88
C THR A 285 -32.86 -44.06 -35.40
N PHE A 286 -33.33 -43.86 -36.63
CA PHE A 286 -34.25 -44.76 -37.31
C PHE A 286 -33.48 -45.80 -38.14
N GLY A 287 -33.75 -47.08 -37.86
CA GLY A 287 -33.32 -48.24 -38.65
C GLY A 287 -34.28 -48.51 -39.82
N SER A 288 -34.45 -49.78 -40.20
CA SER A 288 -35.29 -50.17 -41.35
C SER A 288 -36.73 -49.59 -41.29
N THR A 289 -37.40 -49.43 -42.43
CA THR A 289 -38.72 -48.78 -42.53
C THR A 289 -39.89 -49.61 -41.97
N ALA A 290 -39.64 -50.81 -41.43
CA ALA A 290 -40.66 -51.66 -40.80
C ALA A 290 -40.97 -51.21 -39.35
N ILE A 291 -41.56 -50.01 -39.20
CA ILE A 291 -41.87 -49.39 -37.90
C ILE A 291 -43.38 -49.20 -37.63
N SER A 292 -44.24 -49.82 -38.42
CA SER A 292 -45.70 -49.68 -38.25
C SER A 292 -46.18 -50.20 -36.91
N GLY A 293 -46.82 -49.33 -36.12
CA GLY A 293 -47.34 -49.60 -34.78
C GLY A 293 -46.31 -49.51 -33.65
N HIS A 294 -45.04 -49.18 -33.94
CA HIS A 294 -44.08 -48.80 -32.90
C HIS A 294 -44.43 -47.41 -32.35
N SER A 295 -44.02 -47.09 -31.12
CA SER A 295 -44.22 -45.75 -30.57
C SER A 295 -42.99 -45.17 -29.87
N ILE A 296 -42.87 -43.84 -29.90
CA ILE A 296 -41.88 -43.08 -29.13
C ILE A 296 -42.62 -42.08 -28.26
N SER A 297 -42.31 -42.05 -26.98
CA SER A 297 -42.75 -41.01 -26.06
C SER A 297 -41.63 -40.02 -25.77
N ILE A 298 -41.92 -38.73 -25.94
CA ILE A 298 -41.01 -37.61 -25.61
C ILE A 298 -41.69 -36.75 -24.56
N ALA A 299 -41.07 -36.56 -23.40
CA ALA A 299 -41.68 -35.84 -22.27
C ALA A 299 -43.09 -36.35 -21.89
N GLY A 300 -43.36 -37.65 -22.08
CA GLY A 300 -44.66 -38.27 -21.83
C GLY A 300 -45.66 -38.21 -23.00
N PHE A 301 -45.38 -37.48 -24.08
CA PHE A 301 -46.22 -37.45 -25.28
C PHE A 301 -45.84 -38.59 -26.24
N SER A 302 -46.78 -39.51 -26.46
CA SER A 302 -46.56 -40.69 -27.30
C SER A 302 -46.92 -40.45 -28.77
N PHE A 303 -46.04 -40.88 -29.67
CA PHE A 303 -46.19 -40.83 -31.11
C PHE A 303 -46.13 -42.25 -31.67
N THR A 304 -47.25 -42.75 -32.20
CA THR A 304 -47.32 -44.05 -32.88
C THR A 304 -47.09 -43.88 -34.38
N PHE A 305 -46.26 -44.73 -35.00
CA PHE A 305 -46.01 -44.70 -36.44
C PHE A 305 -47.05 -45.52 -37.21
N GLY A 306 -47.62 -44.97 -38.28
CA GLY A 306 -48.62 -45.63 -39.13
C GLY A 306 -49.99 -44.94 -39.14
N THR A 307 -51.05 -45.70 -39.40
CA THR A 307 -52.40 -45.16 -39.65
C THR A 307 -52.93 -44.36 -38.45
N GLY A 308 -53.16 -43.06 -38.64
CA GLY A 308 -53.65 -42.16 -37.59
C GLY A 308 -52.58 -41.53 -36.71
N GLY A 309 -51.29 -41.74 -37.00
CA GLY A 309 -50.16 -41.18 -36.25
C GLY A 309 -49.09 -40.57 -37.15
N VAL A 310 -47.82 -40.78 -36.81
CA VAL A 310 -46.68 -40.28 -37.59
C VAL A 310 -46.58 -41.07 -38.90
N ALA A 311 -46.57 -40.36 -40.03
CA ALA A 311 -46.49 -40.99 -41.35
C ALA A 311 -45.16 -41.73 -41.53
N ILE A 312 -45.23 -42.96 -42.05
CA ILE A 312 -44.05 -43.76 -42.41
C ILE A 312 -43.64 -43.35 -43.82
N GLY A 313 -42.56 -42.56 -43.91
CA GLY A 313 -42.01 -42.07 -45.18
C GLY A 313 -41.36 -43.17 -46.02
N ALA A 314 -41.00 -42.83 -47.26
CA ALA A 314 -40.37 -43.77 -48.21
C ALA A 314 -38.99 -44.27 -47.77
N ASP A 315 -38.30 -43.51 -46.91
CA ASP A 315 -37.01 -43.84 -46.32
C ASP A 315 -36.93 -43.33 -44.86
N THR A 316 -35.82 -43.61 -44.18
CA THR A 316 -35.59 -43.21 -42.79
C THR A 316 -35.50 -41.70 -42.59
N THR A 317 -35.11 -40.96 -43.64
CA THR A 317 -35.04 -39.49 -43.60
C THR A 317 -36.43 -38.89 -43.60
N ALA A 318 -37.32 -39.40 -44.45
CA ALA A 318 -38.72 -39.00 -44.51
C ALA A 318 -39.46 -39.34 -43.21
N VAL A 319 -39.13 -40.46 -42.56
CA VAL A 319 -39.66 -40.81 -41.22
C VAL A 319 -39.18 -39.82 -40.15
N ALA A 320 -37.89 -39.48 -40.10
CA ALA A 320 -37.36 -38.51 -39.15
C ALA A 320 -37.99 -37.11 -39.34
N ALA A 321 -38.21 -36.70 -40.60
CA ALA A 321 -38.91 -35.47 -40.93
C ALA A 321 -40.39 -35.48 -40.52
N ALA A 322 -41.07 -36.62 -40.69
CA ALA A 322 -42.46 -36.77 -40.26
C ALA A 322 -42.61 -36.65 -38.73
N LEU A 323 -41.70 -37.27 -37.96
CA LEU A 323 -41.69 -37.13 -36.50
C LEU A 323 -41.35 -35.70 -36.06
N LYS A 324 -40.40 -35.03 -36.74
CA LYS A 324 -40.11 -33.60 -36.50
C LYS A 324 -41.37 -32.73 -36.66
N THR A 325 -42.13 -32.93 -37.72
CA THR A 325 -43.39 -32.18 -37.95
C THR A 325 -44.41 -32.49 -36.87
N ALA A 326 -44.55 -33.75 -36.46
CA ALA A 326 -45.46 -34.15 -35.38
C ALA A 326 -45.09 -33.51 -34.02
N ILE A 327 -43.80 -33.45 -33.68
CA ILE A 327 -43.30 -32.75 -32.49
C ILE A 327 -43.63 -31.26 -32.54
N ALA A 328 -43.38 -30.62 -33.69
CA ALA A 328 -43.67 -29.19 -33.88
C ALA A 328 -45.17 -28.86 -33.84
N SER A 329 -46.04 -29.83 -34.16
CA SER A 329 -47.50 -29.65 -34.19
C SER A 329 -48.14 -29.80 -32.81
N ASN A 330 -47.44 -30.40 -31.84
CA ASN A 330 -47.88 -30.45 -30.45
C ASN A 330 -47.38 -29.20 -29.71
N THR A 331 -48.29 -28.29 -29.37
CA THR A 331 -47.98 -26.99 -28.75
C THR A 331 -47.30 -27.12 -27.39
N GLU A 332 -47.63 -28.13 -26.59
CA GLU A 332 -47.04 -28.35 -25.27
C GLU A 332 -45.63 -28.92 -25.38
N LEU A 333 -45.42 -29.88 -26.29
CA LEU A 333 -44.10 -30.46 -26.53
C LEU A 333 -43.14 -29.47 -27.22
N ALA A 334 -43.64 -28.67 -28.17
CA ALA A 334 -42.86 -27.63 -28.85
C ALA A 334 -42.45 -26.46 -27.93
N ALA A 335 -43.06 -26.34 -26.75
CA ALA A 335 -42.60 -25.44 -25.69
C ALA A 335 -41.39 -26.00 -24.92
N LEU A 336 -41.21 -27.33 -24.90
CA LEU A 336 -40.18 -28.01 -24.10
C LEU A 336 -38.94 -28.43 -24.89
N VAL A 337 -39.08 -28.78 -26.17
CA VAL A 337 -37.97 -29.27 -27.01
C VAL A 337 -37.96 -28.64 -28.41
N ASP A 338 -36.75 -28.45 -28.94
CA ASP A 338 -36.49 -28.21 -30.35
C ASP A 338 -36.04 -29.52 -31.00
N SER A 339 -36.41 -29.76 -32.26
CA SER A 339 -36.00 -30.99 -32.97
C SER A 339 -35.44 -30.69 -34.36
N THR A 340 -34.33 -31.36 -34.70
CA THR A 340 -33.65 -31.22 -36.00
C THR A 340 -33.45 -32.61 -36.60
N ALA A 341 -33.98 -32.82 -37.80
CA ALA A 341 -33.81 -34.07 -38.54
C ALA A 341 -32.70 -33.90 -39.57
N THR A 342 -31.73 -34.81 -39.55
CA THR A 342 -30.64 -34.89 -40.53
C THR A 342 -30.47 -36.36 -40.90
N LEU A 343 -30.79 -36.71 -42.16
CA LEU A 343 -30.89 -38.11 -42.61
C LEU A 343 -31.85 -38.91 -41.71
N GLY A 344 -31.57 -40.18 -41.44
CA GLY A 344 -32.35 -41.04 -40.54
C GLY A 344 -32.16 -40.78 -39.04
N VAL A 345 -31.65 -39.60 -38.64
CA VAL A 345 -31.45 -39.23 -37.24
C VAL A 345 -32.24 -37.96 -36.91
N LEU A 346 -33.04 -38.04 -35.85
CA LEU A 346 -33.71 -36.89 -35.26
C LEU A 346 -33.04 -36.51 -33.94
N LYS A 347 -32.38 -35.35 -33.93
CA LYS A 347 -31.83 -34.76 -32.71
C LYS A 347 -32.92 -33.99 -31.97
N VAL A 348 -33.19 -34.39 -30.74
CA VAL A 348 -34.10 -33.70 -29.82
C VAL A 348 -33.25 -32.93 -28.82
N GLN A 349 -33.49 -31.62 -28.68
CA GLN A 349 -32.75 -30.74 -27.79
C GLN A 349 -33.74 -30.01 -26.86
N ALA A 350 -33.41 -29.90 -25.58
CA ALA A 350 -34.21 -29.13 -24.64
C ALA A 350 -34.26 -27.64 -25.05
N LYS A 351 -35.43 -27.01 -24.96
CA LYS A 351 -35.58 -25.58 -25.24
C LYS A 351 -34.98 -24.74 -24.11
N THR A 352 -35.14 -25.21 -22.87
CA THR A 352 -34.48 -24.68 -21.67
C THR A 352 -33.06 -25.23 -21.58
N ALA A 353 -32.08 -24.34 -21.50
CA ALA A 353 -30.69 -24.71 -21.25
C ALA A 353 -30.47 -24.99 -19.76
N GLY A 354 -29.47 -25.81 -19.41
CA GLY A 354 -29.13 -26.14 -18.03
C GLY A 354 -29.52 -27.55 -17.60
N SER A 355 -29.32 -27.85 -16.33
CA SER A 355 -29.53 -29.20 -15.76
C SER A 355 -30.98 -29.66 -15.82
N ALA A 356 -31.94 -28.73 -15.79
CA ALA A 356 -33.37 -29.01 -15.90
C ALA A 356 -33.75 -29.71 -17.22
N GLY A 357 -33.03 -29.45 -18.31
CA GLY A 357 -33.24 -30.11 -19.60
C GLY A 357 -32.99 -31.63 -19.55
N ASN A 358 -32.20 -32.12 -18.59
CA ASN A 358 -31.93 -33.54 -18.42
C ASN A 358 -33.13 -34.33 -17.86
N ALA A 359 -34.17 -33.65 -17.36
CA ALA A 359 -35.39 -34.31 -16.87
C ALA A 359 -36.33 -34.77 -17.99
N ILE A 360 -36.08 -34.37 -19.25
CA ILE A 360 -36.92 -34.72 -20.39
C ILE A 360 -36.63 -36.17 -20.81
N SER A 361 -37.61 -37.05 -20.64
CA SER A 361 -37.50 -38.48 -20.95
C SER A 361 -37.76 -38.79 -22.43
N LEU A 362 -37.07 -39.82 -22.93
CA LEU A 362 -37.29 -40.47 -24.22
C LEU A 362 -37.54 -41.96 -23.99
N VAL A 363 -38.71 -42.45 -24.40
CA VAL A 363 -39.06 -43.87 -24.26
C VAL A 363 -39.44 -44.40 -25.63
N TYR A 364 -38.82 -45.50 -26.04
CA TYR A 364 -39.20 -46.23 -27.25
C TYR A 364 -39.92 -47.52 -26.84
N ASP A 365 -41.12 -47.71 -27.38
CA ASP A 365 -41.94 -48.90 -27.17
C ASP A 365 -42.08 -49.67 -28.50
N PRO A 366 -41.30 -50.75 -28.72
CA PRO A 366 -41.31 -51.50 -29.95
C PRO A 366 -42.54 -52.41 -30.05
N LYS A 367 -43.12 -52.50 -31.25
CA LYS A 367 -44.15 -53.49 -31.54
C LYS A 367 -43.52 -54.82 -31.94
N GLY A 368 -43.55 -55.80 -31.04
CA GLY A 368 -42.95 -57.12 -31.25
C GLY A 368 -41.44 -57.14 -31.00
N SER A 369 -40.77 -58.24 -31.34
CA SER A 369 -39.39 -58.54 -30.87
C SER A 369 -38.24 -57.93 -31.72
N ALA A 370 -38.52 -56.99 -32.63
CA ALA A 370 -37.51 -56.41 -33.52
C ALA A 370 -37.36 -54.90 -33.30
N PRO A 371 -36.33 -54.43 -32.56
CA PRO A 371 -36.08 -52.99 -32.37
C PRO A 371 -35.56 -52.37 -33.66
N ASN A 372 -36.27 -51.35 -34.17
CA ASN A 372 -35.91 -50.61 -35.39
C ASN A 372 -35.62 -49.12 -35.11
N ILE A 373 -35.67 -48.69 -33.86
CA ILE A 373 -35.32 -47.33 -33.44
C ILE A 373 -34.37 -47.42 -32.26
N THR A 374 -33.28 -46.65 -32.32
CA THR A 374 -32.28 -46.59 -31.25
C THR A 374 -32.29 -45.20 -30.65
N LEU A 375 -32.46 -45.13 -29.33
CA LEU A 375 -32.27 -43.90 -28.57
C LEU A 375 -30.83 -43.84 -28.09
N SER A 376 -30.17 -42.70 -28.29
CA SER A 376 -28.84 -42.47 -27.72
C SER A 376 -28.83 -42.57 -26.19
N ASN A 377 -29.90 -42.10 -25.54
CA ASN A 377 -30.11 -42.15 -24.09
C ASN A 377 -31.62 -42.14 -23.76
N PRO A 378 -32.04 -42.69 -22.60
CA PRO A 378 -33.45 -42.67 -22.15
C PRO A 378 -33.92 -41.30 -21.63
N PHE A 379 -33.02 -40.34 -21.49
CA PHE A 379 -33.29 -38.95 -21.17
C PHE A 379 -32.44 -38.07 -22.10
N LEU A 380 -32.81 -36.81 -22.27
CA LEU A 380 -31.86 -35.84 -22.81
C LEU A 380 -30.66 -35.74 -21.87
N THR A 381 -29.45 -35.69 -22.41
CA THR A 381 -28.22 -35.64 -21.61
C THR A 381 -27.33 -34.48 -22.06
N GLY A 382 -26.39 -34.08 -21.22
CA GLY A 382 -25.44 -32.99 -21.52
C GLY A 382 -25.94 -31.59 -21.18
N GLY A 383 -27.10 -31.44 -20.53
CA GLY A 383 -27.52 -30.16 -19.95
C GLY A 383 -26.69 -29.83 -18.71
N PHE A 384 -26.08 -28.64 -18.66
CA PHE A 384 -25.15 -28.25 -17.61
C PHE A 384 -25.32 -26.77 -17.22
N ASP A 385 -25.32 -26.51 -15.91
CA ASP A 385 -25.28 -25.16 -15.32
C ASP A 385 -23.87 -24.89 -14.80
N SER A 386 -23.25 -23.79 -15.25
CA SER A 386 -21.83 -23.48 -15.03
C SER A 386 -21.53 -22.89 -13.64
N SER A 387 -22.15 -23.38 -12.56
CA SER A 387 -21.90 -22.87 -11.21
C SER A 387 -20.68 -23.55 -10.56
N ASP A 388 -19.71 -22.79 -10.06
CA ASP A 388 -18.45 -23.32 -9.50
C ASP A 388 -18.04 -22.62 -8.19
N PHE A 389 -18.56 -23.13 -7.07
CA PHE A 389 -18.26 -22.60 -5.72
C PHE A 389 -16.80 -22.80 -5.31
N ALA A 390 -16.14 -23.86 -5.81
CA ALA A 390 -14.75 -24.14 -5.48
C ALA A 390 -13.83 -23.09 -6.10
N LEU A 391 -14.05 -22.77 -7.38
CA LEU A 391 -13.34 -21.69 -8.06
C LEU A 391 -13.60 -20.32 -7.41
N PHE A 392 -14.85 -20.03 -7.03
CA PHE A 392 -15.17 -18.78 -6.35
C PHE A 392 -14.38 -18.62 -5.04
N ASN A 393 -14.32 -19.67 -4.20
CA ASN A 393 -13.54 -19.63 -2.96
C ASN A 393 -12.03 -19.52 -3.22
N GLN A 394 -11.51 -20.15 -4.27
CA GLN A 394 -10.11 -19.98 -4.69
C GLN A 394 -9.81 -18.53 -5.11
N ILE A 395 -10.75 -17.89 -5.83
CA ILE A 395 -10.64 -16.48 -6.21
C ILE A 395 -10.65 -15.59 -4.96
N LYS A 396 -11.53 -15.84 -3.99
CA LYS A 396 -11.56 -15.09 -2.72
C LYS A 396 -10.23 -15.22 -1.97
N ALA A 397 -9.69 -16.43 -1.86
CA ALA A 397 -8.38 -16.66 -1.24
C ALA A 397 -7.24 -15.92 -1.96
N ALA A 398 -7.24 -15.91 -3.30
CA ALA A 398 -6.26 -15.16 -4.08
C ALA A 398 -6.40 -13.64 -3.90
N LEU A 399 -7.63 -13.13 -3.84
CA LEU A 399 -7.91 -11.72 -3.57
C LEU A 399 -7.47 -11.30 -2.16
N ASP A 400 -7.62 -12.16 -1.16
CA ASP A 400 -7.20 -11.89 0.22
C ASP A 400 -5.66 -11.92 0.35
N ALA A 401 -4.99 -12.78 -0.43
CA ALA A 401 -3.54 -12.84 -0.53
C ALA A 401 -2.92 -11.68 -1.33
N PHE A 402 -3.73 -10.92 -2.10
CA PHE A 402 -3.26 -9.78 -2.89
C PHE A 402 -3.09 -8.54 -2.01
N THR A 403 -1.86 -8.33 -1.54
CA THR A 403 -1.47 -7.25 -0.63
C THR A 403 -0.99 -6.00 -1.36
N VAL A 404 -1.11 -4.84 -0.72
CA VAL A 404 -0.61 -3.56 -1.24
C VAL A 404 0.91 -3.46 -1.09
N PRO A 405 1.68 -3.33 -2.19
CA PRO A 405 3.10 -3.00 -2.11
C PRO A 405 3.26 -1.52 -1.77
N LEU A 406 4.02 -1.20 -0.73
CA LEU A 406 4.16 0.17 -0.22
C LEU A 406 5.61 0.54 -0.04
N TYR A 407 5.92 1.81 -0.23
CA TYR A 407 7.25 2.32 0.09
C TYR A 407 7.43 2.54 1.60
N PRO A 408 8.66 2.43 2.13
CA PRO A 408 8.88 2.33 3.56
C PRO A 408 8.76 3.64 4.34
N SER A 409 8.64 4.83 3.73
CA SER A 409 8.59 6.12 4.45
C SER A 409 7.62 6.15 5.62
N GLY A 410 6.37 5.68 5.44
CA GLY A 410 5.37 5.63 6.50
C GLY A 410 5.78 4.72 7.67
N THR A 411 6.33 3.54 7.35
CA THR A 411 6.88 2.62 8.35
C THR A 411 8.09 3.21 9.07
N VAL A 412 9.00 3.84 8.34
CA VAL A 412 10.21 4.44 8.89
C VAL A 412 9.88 5.61 9.80
N ALA A 413 8.90 6.45 9.47
CA ALA A 413 8.42 7.48 10.37
C ALA A 413 7.89 6.89 11.69
N GLY A 414 7.18 5.76 11.62
CA GLY A 414 6.71 5.03 12.81
C GLY A 414 7.88 4.48 13.63
N ILE A 415 8.88 3.92 12.96
CA ILE A 415 10.13 3.45 13.59
C ILE A 415 10.89 4.60 14.25
N MET A 416 10.98 5.77 13.61
CA MET A 416 11.61 6.96 14.21
C MET A 416 10.87 7.36 15.49
N ALA A 417 9.54 7.46 15.47
CA ALA A 417 8.75 7.77 16.67
C ALA A 417 8.94 6.74 17.80
N ARG A 418 8.95 5.45 17.45
CA ARG A 418 9.19 4.37 18.42
C ARG A 418 10.59 4.37 18.99
N VAL A 419 11.62 4.61 18.17
CA VAL A 419 13.02 4.66 18.63
C VAL A 419 13.24 5.89 19.50
N ASP A 420 12.75 7.04 19.08
CA ASP A 420 12.92 8.29 19.81
C ASP A 420 12.30 8.20 21.21
N SER A 421 11.07 7.68 21.33
CA SER A 421 10.37 7.51 22.61
C SER A 421 11.01 6.49 23.57
N THR A 422 11.76 5.51 23.04
CA THR A 422 12.35 4.42 23.85
C THR A 422 13.85 4.57 24.09
N ARG A 423 14.56 5.24 23.19
CA ARG A 423 16.04 5.29 23.15
C ARG A 423 16.60 6.70 22.92
N GLY A 424 15.75 7.69 22.65
CA GLY A 424 16.14 9.05 22.31
C GLY A 424 16.50 9.23 20.84
N VAL A 425 16.37 10.46 20.35
CA VAL A 425 16.60 10.86 18.94
C VAL A 425 18.03 10.60 18.45
N TRP A 426 19.00 10.51 19.37
CA TRP A 426 20.40 10.21 19.08
C TRP A 426 20.66 8.74 18.76
N LYS A 427 19.68 7.84 18.98
CA LYS A 427 19.79 6.45 18.54
C LYS A 427 19.41 6.35 17.06
N ALA A 428 20.31 5.79 16.25
CA ALA A 428 20.03 5.50 14.85
C ALA A 428 18.74 4.68 14.67
N PRO A 429 17.79 5.09 13.80
CA PRO A 429 16.58 4.33 13.48
C PRO A 429 16.87 3.17 12.50
N ALA A 430 17.98 2.45 12.73
CA ALA A 430 18.46 1.33 11.94
C ALA A 430 18.80 0.14 12.84
N ASN A 431 18.89 -1.04 12.24
CA ASN A 431 18.88 -2.34 12.93
C ASN A 431 17.62 -2.51 13.79
N VAL A 432 16.47 -2.10 13.23
CA VAL A 432 15.16 -2.17 13.87
C VAL A 432 14.20 -2.91 12.94
N SER A 433 13.46 -3.87 13.50
CA SER A 433 12.51 -4.68 12.75
C SER A 433 11.26 -3.87 12.37
N LEU A 434 10.81 -4.06 11.13
CA LEU A 434 9.55 -3.54 10.63
C LEU A 434 8.42 -4.46 11.13
N LEU A 435 7.44 -3.89 11.81
CA LEU A 435 6.21 -4.58 12.18
C LEU A 435 5.27 -4.62 10.97
N THR A 436 4.42 -5.65 10.91
CA THR A 436 3.38 -5.85 9.86
C THR A 436 3.89 -5.89 8.41
N VAL A 437 5.20 -6.10 8.23
CA VAL A 437 5.90 -6.24 6.96
C VAL A 437 6.53 -7.62 6.88
N ASP A 438 6.26 -8.36 5.79
CA ASP A 438 6.85 -9.69 5.58
C ASP A 438 8.29 -9.58 5.04
N LYS A 439 8.46 -8.88 3.91
CA LYS A 439 9.73 -8.79 3.18
C LYS A 439 9.80 -7.57 2.28
N PRO A 440 11.02 -7.10 1.92
CA PRO A 440 11.17 -6.21 0.78
C PRO A 440 10.76 -6.94 -0.51
N LEU A 441 10.15 -6.21 -1.45
CA LEU A 441 9.79 -6.75 -2.77
C LEU A 441 11.01 -7.12 -3.59
N ILE A 442 12.13 -6.44 -3.35
CA ILE A 442 13.42 -6.69 -3.97
C ILE A 442 14.42 -7.04 -2.89
N ALA A 443 15.05 -8.20 -3.05
CA ALA A 443 16.19 -8.56 -2.23
C ALA A 443 17.41 -7.77 -2.72
N VAL A 444 18.07 -7.08 -1.80
CA VAL A 444 19.31 -6.33 -2.08
C VAL A 444 20.49 -7.08 -1.49
N SER A 445 21.50 -7.37 -2.33
CA SER A 445 22.74 -8.02 -1.91
C SER A 445 23.66 -7.08 -1.12
N ASP A 446 24.76 -7.60 -0.58
CA ASP A 446 25.74 -6.76 0.11
C ASP A 446 26.46 -5.82 -0.89
N GLU A 447 26.80 -6.33 -2.07
CA GLU A 447 27.45 -5.57 -3.15
C GLU A 447 26.54 -4.48 -3.74
N GLU A 448 25.24 -4.77 -3.85
CA GLU A 448 24.25 -3.77 -4.25
C GLU A 448 24.11 -2.71 -3.16
N GLN A 449 24.03 -3.12 -1.89
CA GLN A 449 23.93 -2.20 -0.78
C GLN A 449 25.15 -1.27 -0.71
N ASP A 450 26.36 -1.77 -0.93
CA ASP A 450 27.58 -0.94 -0.94
C ASP A 450 27.43 0.26 -1.88
N TYR A 451 26.88 0.00 -3.08
CA TYR A 451 26.61 1.05 -4.05
C TYR A 451 25.49 1.99 -3.64
N LEU A 452 24.42 1.49 -3.01
CA LEU A 452 23.31 2.32 -2.52
C LEU A 452 23.73 3.19 -1.33
N ASN A 453 24.60 2.68 -0.47
CA ASN A 453 24.93 3.28 0.82
C ASN A 453 25.71 4.59 0.69
N VAL A 454 26.54 4.76 -0.34
CA VAL A 454 27.09 6.07 -0.73
C VAL A 454 27.63 6.02 -2.15
N ASP A 455 27.28 7.02 -2.95
CA ASP A 455 27.93 7.22 -4.24
C ASP A 455 29.23 8.01 -4.10
N ALA A 456 30.29 7.55 -4.76
CA ALA A 456 31.60 8.18 -4.70
C ALA A 456 31.64 9.56 -5.41
N THR A 457 30.75 9.78 -6.39
CA THR A 457 30.73 11.01 -7.19
C THR A 457 29.77 12.06 -6.62
N SER A 458 28.50 11.72 -6.49
CA SER A 458 27.45 12.62 -5.99
C SER A 458 27.41 12.73 -4.47
N GLY A 459 27.99 11.77 -3.74
CA GLY A 459 27.92 11.71 -2.27
C GLY A 459 26.56 11.28 -1.71
N LYS A 460 25.57 11.02 -2.57
CA LYS A 460 24.19 10.75 -2.17
C LYS A 460 24.01 9.31 -1.67
N SER A 461 23.39 9.16 -0.50
CA SER A 461 23.12 7.84 0.12
C SER A 461 21.66 7.43 0.01
N ILE A 462 21.43 6.12 -0.03
CA ILE A 462 20.11 5.48 0.03
C ILE A 462 20.14 4.40 1.11
N ASN A 463 19.21 4.49 2.06
CA ASN A 463 19.11 3.50 3.14
C ASN A 463 18.28 2.29 2.69
N VAL A 464 18.79 1.09 2.93
CA VAL A 464 18.15 -0.14 2.43
C VAL A 464 17.32 -0.84 3.52
N ILE A 465 16.15 -1.36 3.16
CA ILE A 465 15.37 -2.31 3.95
C ILE A 465 15.75 -3.74 3.53
N ARG A 466 16.24 -4.56 4.45
CA ARG A 466 16.76 -5.90 4.15
C ARG A 466 16.15 -6.98 5.02
N LYS A 467 15.99 -8.18 4.47
CA LYS A 467 15.53 -9.36 5.19
C LYS A 467 16.72 -10.26 5.53
N PHE A 468 16.87 -10.58 6.81
CA PHE A 468 17.91 -11.46 7.32
C PHE A 468 17.30 -12.73 7.90
N ALA A 469 17.93 -13.87 7.64
CA ALA A 469 17.56 -15.12 8.28
C ALA A 469 17.70 -15.00 9.81
N GLY A 470 16.65 -15.37 10.54
CA GLY A 470 16.62 -15.31 12.01
C GLY A 470 16.41 -13.92 12.64
N LYS A 471 16.54 -12.81 11.88
CA LYS A 471 16.28 -11.44 12.39
C LYS A 471 15.08 -10.75 11.75
N GLY A 472 14.53 -11.32 10.68
CA GLY A 472 13.39 -10.73 9.96
C GLY A 472 13.79 -9.57 9.06
N THR A 473 12.83 -8.69 8.76
CA THR A 473 13.02 -7.52 7.89
C THR A 473 13.39 -6.30 8.73
N LEU A 474 14.55 -5.69 8.44
CA LEU A 474 15.15 -4.61 9.21
C LEU A 474 15.39 -3.37 8.35
N VAL A 475 15.29 -2.18 8.96
CA VAL A 475 15.90 -0.96 8.41
C VAL A 475 17.41 -1.10 8.55
N TRP A 476 18.14 -1.06 7.44
CA TRP A 476 19.57 -1.39 7.37
C TRP A 476 20.41 -0.24 6.78
N GLY A 477 20.11 0.99 7.23
CA GLY A 477 20.86 2.20 6.92
C GLY A 477 20.40 3.37 7.79
N ALA A 478 21.32 4.27 8.16
CA ALA A 478 21.04 5.43 9.01
C ALA A 478 21.69 6.73 8.48
N ARG A 479 21.96 6.79 7.18
CA ARG A 479 22.58 7.96 6.53
C ARG A 479 21.52 8.96 6.08
N THR A 480 21.83 10.25 6.18
CA THR A 480 21.09 11.30 5.45
C THR A 480 21.41 11.18 3.97
N LEU A 481 20.79 12.00 3.12
CA LEU A 481 21.20 12.07 1.71
C LEU A 481 22.63 12.62 1.56
N ALA A 482 23.16 13.34 2.56
CA ALA A 482 24.54 13.86 2.57
C ALA A 482 25.54 12.78 3.05
N GLY A 483 25.65 11.69 2.28
CA GLY A 483 26.40 10.48 2.67
C GLY A 483 27.90 10.63 2.85
N ASN A 484 28.52 11.48 2.02
CA ASN A 484 29.95 11.75 2.05
C ASN A 484 30.32 12.91 3.00
N ASP A 485 29.33 13.60 3.58
CA ASP A 485 29.56 14.65 4.55
C ASP A 485 30.22 14.07 5.82
N ASN A 486 31.09 14.84 6.46
CA ASN A 486 31.80 14.39 7.66
C ASN A 486 31.08 14.76 8.96
N GLU A 487 30.19 15.75 8.91
CA GLU A 487 29.41 16.26 10.03
C GLU A 487 27.99 15.69 10.01
N TRP A 488 27.31 15.77 8.87
CA TRP A 488 25.88 15.56 8.73
C TRP A 488 25.50 14.23 8.07
N ARG A 489 26.44 13.28 8.03
CA ARG A 489 26.26 11.95 7.43
C ARG A 489 25.07 11.19 7.98
N TYR A 490 24.80 11.28 9.28
CA TYR A 490 23.91 10.36 9.98
C TYR A 490 22.60 11.03 10.40
N VAL A 491 21.49 10.33 10.14
CA VAL A 491 20.14 10.71 10.57
C VAL A 491 20.06 11.06 12.06
N PRO A 492 20.52 10.21 13.00
CA PRO A 492 20.44 10.54 14.43
C PRO A 492 21.23 11.80 14.81
N VAL A 493 22.35 12.07 14.13
CA VAL A 493 23.17 13.27 14.39
C VAL A 493 22.40 14.52 13.95
N ARG A 494 21.90 14.57 12.71
CA ARG A 494 21.13 15.74 12.26
C ARG A 494 19.86 15.95 13.08
N ARG A 495 19.10 14.89 13.36
CA ARG A 495 17.86 14.99 14.14
C ARG A 495 18.09 15.40 15.59
N LEU A 496 19.21 14.98 16.21
CA LEU A 496 19.61 15.47 17.53
C LEU A 496 19.86 16.98 17.51
N PHE A 497 20.61 17.48 16.53
CA PHE A 497 20.86 18.92 16.40
C PHE A 497 19.57 19.71 16.18
N ILE A 498 18.67 19.24 15.31
CA ILE A 498 17.34 19.87 15.10
C ILE A 498 16.57 19.97 16.43
N MET A 499 16.50 18.89 17.20
CA MET A 499 15.80 18.89 18.49
C MET A 499 16.42 19.88 19.48
N VAL A 500 17.75 19.90 19.59
CA VAL A 500 18.45 20.78 20.53
C VAL A 500 18.32 22.25 20.11
N GLU A 501 18.51 22.56 18.82
CA GLU A 501 18.35 23.91 18.26
C GLU A 501 16.95 24.45 18.55
N GLU A 502 15.91 23.67 18.27
CA GLU A 502 14.51 24.09 18.46
C GLU A 502 14.12 24.18 19.95
N SER A 503 14.60 23.25 20.79
CA SER A 503 14.38 23.31 22.25
C SER A 503 15.01 24.55 22.88
N VAL A 504 16.25 24.87 22.50
CA VAL A 504 16.96 26.06 23.00
C VAL A 504 16.30 27.34 22.49
N LYS A 505 15.92 27.39 21.21
CA LYS A 505 15.22 28.54 20.63
C LYS A 505 13.93 28.86 21.39
N LYS A 506 13.04 27.88 21.59
CA LYS A 506 11.80 28.06 22.37
C LYS A 506 12.08 28.47 23.82
N ALA A 507 13.05 27.84 24.47
CA ALA A 507 13.34 28.12 25.87
C ALA A 507 14.04 29.47 26.10
N THR A 508 14.63 30.07 25.06
CA THR A 508 15.30 31.38 25.15
C THR A 508 14.41 32.55 24.71
N GLU A 509 13.17 32.30 24.28
CA GLU A 509 12.25 33.34 23.82
C GLU A 509 11.93 34.39 24.90
N PHE A 510 11.86 33.98 26.18
CA PHE A 510 11.62 34.93 27.28
C PHE A 510 12.71 36.00 27.43
N VAL A 511 13.89 35.78 26.83
CA VAL A 511 15.03 36.69 26.89
C VAL A 511 14.83 37.88 25.94
N VAL A 512 13.93 37.77 24.98
CA VAL A 512 13.61 38.85 24.06
C VAL A 512 13.04 40.02 24.87
N PHE A 513 13.66 41.20 24.74
CA PHE A 513 13.38 42.42 25.52
C PHE A 513 13.81 42.40 27.00
N GLU A 514 14.52 41.39 27.47
CA GLU A 514 15.23 41.48 28.75
C GLU A 514 16.45 42.42 28.65
N PRO A 515 16.90 43.04 29.75
CA PRO A 515 18.15 43.80 29.76
C PRO A 515 19.32 42.96 29.25
N ASN A 516 20.04 43.46 28.24
CA ASN A 516 21.22 42.81 27.66
C ASN A 516 22.44 42.99 28.58
N ASP A 517 22.41 42.35 29.75
CA ASP A 517 23.42 42.43 30.79
C ASP A 517 23.97 41.06 31.21
N ALA A 518 25.02 41.07 32.03
CA ALA A 518 25.70 39.86 32.49
C ALA A 518 24.78 38.89 33.26
N LYS A 519 23.72 39.37 33.92
CA LYS A 519 22.79 38.51 34.65
C LYS A 519 21.95 37.70 33.68
N THR A 520 21.42 38.35 32.65
CA THR A 520 20.67 37.69 31.58
C THR A 520 21.55 36.66 30.86
N TRP A 521 22.79 37.02 30.53
CA TRP A 521 23.74 36.11 29.87
C TRP A 521 24.02 34.85 30.69
N MET A 522 24.32 35.03 31.98
CA MET A 522 24.59 33.91 32.89
C MET A 522 23.37 33.02 33.05
N ARG A 523 22.16 33.60 33.12
CA ARG A 523 20.91 32.83 33.20
C ARG A 523 20.76 31.91 31.98
N VAL A 524 20.89 32.45 30.76
CA VAL A 524 20.77 31.66 29.53
C VAL A 524 21.88 30.62 29.41
N LYS A 525 23.12 30.98 29.75
CA LYS A 525 24.26 30.05 29.78
C LYS A 525 23.95 28.84 30.66
N THR A 526 23.51 29.08 31.89
CA THR A 526 23.21 28.01 32.84
C THR A 526 22.03 27.14 32.37
N MET A 527 21.01 27.72 31.74
CA MET A 527 19.91 26.96 31.14
C MET A 527 20.41 25.98 30.07
N CYS A 528 21.17 26.47 29.09
CA CYS A 528 21.73 25.64 28.03
C CYS A 528 22.70 24.58 28.57
N GLN A 529 23.57 24.95 29.52
CA GLN A 529 24.50 24.00 30.14
C GLN A 529 23.78 22.88 30.88
N ASN A 530 22.75 23.20 31.66
CA ASN A 530 21.98 22.19 32.38
C ASN A 530 21.27 21.22 31.42
N PHE A 531 20.70 21.73 30.34
CA PHE A 531 20.04 20.93 29.32
C PHE A 531 21.02 19.96 28.61
N LEU A 532 22.14 20.48 28.11
CA LEU A 532 23.15 19.67 27.43
C LEU A 532 23.81 18.66 28.38
N ASN A 533 23.97 19.01 29.67
CA ASN A 533 24.45 18.08 30.68
C ASN A 533 23.47 16.92 30.89
N GLN A 534 22.15 17.16 30.90
CA GLN A 534 21.16 16.09 30.96
C GLN A 534 21.25 15.16 29.75
N LEU A 535 21.40 15.71 28.54
CA LEU A 535 21.57 14.92 27.31
C LEU A 535 22.86 14.10 27.33
N TRP A 536 23.97 14.67 27.81
CA TRP A 536 25.22 13.95 28.00
C TRP A 536 25.08 12.79 29.00
N ARG A 537 24.42 13.03 30.15
CA ARG A 537 24.15 11.97 31.14
C ARG A 537 23.24 10.85 30.60
N GLN A 538 22.41 11.14 29.61
CA GLN A 538 21.57 10.16 28.89
C GLN A 538 22.33 9.44 27.76
N GLY A 539 23.59 9.81 27.50
CA GLY A 539 24.41 9.21 26.44
C GLY A 539 24.14 9.76 25.04
N ALA A 540 23.48 10.92 24.91
CA ALA A 540 23.25 11.56 23.62
C ALA A 540 24.51 12.22 23.05
N LEU A 541 25.37 12.71 23.95
CA LEU A 541 26.61 13.40 23.62
C LEU A 541 27.82 12.53 23.97
N ALA A 542 28.84 12.55 23.13
CA ALA A 542 30.09 11.83 23.29
C ALA A 542 31.10 12.68 24.09
N GLY A 543 31.75 12.07 25.08
CA GLY A 543 32.80 12.73 25.87
C GLY A 543 32.95 12.05 27.23
N ALA A 544 34.18 11.95 27.74
CA ALA A 544 34.45 11.34 29.04
C ALA A 544 33.98 12.22 30.20
N LYS A 545 33.96 13.54 29.98
CA LYS A 545 33.45 14.58 30.88
C LYS A 545 32.61 15.58 30.07
N ALA A 546 31.79 16.36 30.77
CA ALA A 546 30.86 17.30 30.14
C ALA A 546 31.57 18.32 29.23
N GLU A 547 32.76 18.78 29.60
CA GLU A 547 33.54 19.78 28.83
C GLU A 547 34.11 19.23 27.52
N ASP A 548 34.24 17.89 27.40
CA ASP A 548 34.61 17.25 26.13
C ASP A 548 33.38 17.08 25.22
N ALA A 549 32.19 17.07 25.82
CA ALA A 549 30.93 16.76 25.14
C ALA A 549 30.21 17.99 24.61
N PHE A 550 30.28 19.13 25.31
CA PHE A 550 29.67 20.38 24.87
C PHE A 550 30.31 21.61 25.51
N PHE A 551 30.08 22.77 24.90
CA PHE A 551 30.38 24.07 25.49
C PHE A 551 29.26 25.07 25.22
N VAL A 552 29.14 26.06 26.10
CA VAL A 552 28.22 27.20 25.95
C VAL A 552 28.99 28.47 26.32
N ASN A 553 29.22 29.32 25.32
CA ASN A 553 29.90 30.60 25.49
C ASN A 553 28.90 31.74 25.31
N VAL A 554 28.98 32.73 26.21
CA VAL A 554 28.26 34.00 26.10
C VAL A 554 28.99 35.04 26.95
N GLY A 555 29.18 36.23 26.40
CA GLY A 555 29.67 37.38 27.16
C GLY A 555 30.42 38.41 26.32
N LEU A 556 30.58 39.61 26.89
CA LEU A 556 31.38 40.70 26.31
C LEU A 556 32.86 40.30 26.25
N GLY A 557 33.45 40.40 25.06
CA GLY A 557 34.83 39.98 24.79
C GLY A 557 35.01 38.47 24.61
N ILE A 558 33.92 37.69 24.69
CA ILE A 558 33.92 36.24 24.41
C ILE A 558 33.18 35.97 23.10
N THR A 559 31.87 36.22 23.08
CA THR A 559 31.01 36.04 21.90
C THR A 559 30.46 37.34 21.34
N MET A 560 30.47 38.42 22.14
CA MET A 560 29.91 39.71 21.79
C MET A 560 30.95 40.81 21.92
N THR A 561 30.87 41.80 21.02
CA THR A 561 31.59 43.07 21.12
C THR A 561 30.73 44.12 21.82
N ALA A 562 31.33 45.28 22.16
CA ALA A 562 30.55 46.41 22.66
C ALA A 562 29.51 46.91 21.64
N LEU A 563 29.82 46.79 20.34
CA LEU A 563 28.89 47.15 19.27
C LEU A 563 27.68 46.20 19.24
N ASP A 564 27.89 44.89 19.41
CA ASP A 564 26.79 43.93 19.48
C ASP A 564 25.81 44.28 20.61
N ILE A 565 26.31 44.68 21.78
CA ILE A 565 25.47 45.10 22.91
C ILE A 565 24.69 46.38 22.58
N LEU A 566 25.35 47.37 21.98
CA LEU A 566 24.70 48.63 21.57
C LEU A 566 23.64 48.42 20.49
N GLU A 567 23.84 47.45 19.60
CA GLU A 567 22.86 47.03 18.60
C GLU A 567 21.81 46.06 19.15
N GLY A 568 21.85 45.73 20.45
CA GLY A 568 20.87 44.86 21.11
C GLY A 568 21.01 43.37 20.76
N ARG A 569 22.16 42.93 20.25
CA ARG A 569 22.43 41.53 19.91
C ARG A 569 22.94 40.77 21.14
N LEU A 570 22.32 39.62 21.41
CA LEU A 570 22.81 38.63 22.36
C LEU A 570 23.29 37.40 21.58
N ILE A 571 24.60 37.15 21.55
CA ILE A 571 25.20 36.05 20.79
C ILE A 571 25.62 34.95 21.75
N ILE A 572 25.01 33.77 21.60
CA ILE A 572 25.30 32.56 22.38
C ILE A 572 25.89 31.54 21.42
N GLU A 573 27.08 31.06 21.74
CA GLU A 573 27.76 30.04 20.96
C GLU A 573 27.65 28.70 21.69
N ILE A 574 27.10 27.68 21.01
CA ILE A 574 26.87 26.35 21.55
C ILE A 574 27.53 25.33 20.65
N GLY A 575 28.44 24.53 21.20
CA GLY A 575 29.01 23.37 20.51
C GLY A 575 28.65 22.08 21.24
N MET A 576 28.38 21.02 20.48
CA MET A 576 28.05 19.69 21.04
C MET A 576 28.66 18.57 20.19
N ALA A 577 29.11 17.50 20.84
CA ALA A 577 29.66 16.32 20.21
C ALA A 577 28.62 15.20 20.21
N ALA A 578 27.87 15.06 19.11
CA ALA A 578 26.86 14.00 18.99
C ALA A 578 27.50 12.59 18.87
N VAL A 579 26.87 11.59 19.49
CA VAL A 579 27.29 10.18 19.32
C VAL A 579 27.03 9.72 17.89
N ARG A 580 28.05 9.12 17.26
CA ARG A 580 27.95 8.53 15.91
C ARG A 580 27.66 7.03 16.01
N PRO A 581 26.80 6.46 15.13
CA PRO A 581 26.56 5.03 15.10
C PRO A 581 27.79 4.26 14.58
N ALA A 582 28.03 3.06 15.13
CA ALA A 582 29.00 2.12 14.59
C ALA A 582 28.39 1.38 13.38
N GLU A 583 28.74 1.79 12.16
CA GLU A 583 28.25 1.20 10.92
C GLU A 583 29.06 -0.05 10.51
N PHE A 584 30.36 -0.07 10.77
CA PHE A 584 31.27 -1.14 10.38
C PHE A 584 31.94 -1.77 11.60
N ILE A 585 31.91 -3.10 11.69
CA ILE A 585 32.60 -3.87 12.73
C ILE A 585 33.61 -4.79 12.03
N VAL A 586 34.90 -4.58 12.28
CA VAL A 586 35.99 -5.37 11.68
C VAL A 586 36.63 -6.25 12.76
N LEU A 587 36.44 -7.56 12.65
CA LEU A 587 37.08 -8.54 13.53
C LEU A 587 38.43 -8.94 12.92
N LYS A 588 39.53 -8.65 13.63
CA LYS A 588 40.88 -9.04 13.22
C LYS A 588 41.37 -10.18 14.12
N PHE A 589 41.44 -11.39 13.56
CA PHE A 589 41.96 -12.57 14.26
C PHE A 589 43.45 -12.75 13.98
N SER A 590 44.22 -13.07 15.02
CA SER A 590 45.63 -13.49 14.89
C SER A 590 45.84 -14.80 15.65
N HIS A 591 46.45 -15.79 15.00
CA HIS A 591 46.89 -17.00 15.69
C HIS A 591 48.17 -16.68 16.47
N LEU A 592 48.10 -16.75 17.79
CA LEU A 592 49.26 -16.63 18.67
C LEU A 592 49.95 -18.00 18.77
N LEU A 593 51.22 -18.08 18.37
CA LEU A 593 52.07 -19.24 18.66
C LEU A 593 52.29 -19.32 20.18
N ALA A 594 52.28 -20.54 20.72
CA ALA A 594 52.55 -20.79 22.13
C ALA A 594 53.90 -20.18 22.51
N LYS A 595 53.90 -19.27 23.50
CA LYS A 595 55.14 -18.76 24.08
C LYS A 595 55.70 -19.87 24.97
N SER A 596 56.78 -20.50 24.53
CA SER A 596 57.55 -21.48 25.31
C SER A 596 58.23 -20.83 26.50
#